data_AF-A0A948XD90-F1
#
_entry.id   AF-A0A948XD90-F1
#
_cell.length_a   1.000
_cell.length_b   1.000
_cell.length_c   1.000
_cell.angle_alpha   90.00
_cell.angle_beta   90.00
_cell.angle_gamma   90.00
#
_symmetry.space_group_name_H-M   'P 1'
#
loop_
_entity.id
_entity.type
_entity.pdbx_description
1 polymer ?
#
loop_
_entity_poly.entity_id
_entity_poly.type
_entity_poly.pdbx_seq_one_letter_code
_entity_poly.pdbx_strand_id
1 'polypeptide(L)' 'MKILIIYYSQTGNTKKMAGLVAEGVKSEGVDVELKNVEEVKARELLKADGIIIGSPT' A
#
# COMPACT_ATOMS: atom_id res chain seq x y z
N MET A 1 8.15 -2.48 -12.66
CA MET A 1 8.16 -2.87 -11.24
C MET A 1 6.99 -2.19 -10.56
N LYS A 2 6.11 -2.94 -9.93
CA LYS A 2 4.87 -2.47 -9.31
C LYS A 2 4.83 -2.86 -7.83
N ILE A 3 4.67 -1.87 -6.96
CA ILE A 3 4.52 -2.08 -5.52
C ILE A 3 3.06 -1.91 -5.13
N LEU A 4 2.54 -2.86 -4.35
CA LEU A 4 1.21 -2.77 -3.76
C LEU A 4 1.33 -2.47 -2.26
N ILE A 5 0.82 -1.31 -1.85
CA ILE A 5 0.75 -0.91 -0.44
C ILE A 5 -0.68 -1.13 0.05
N ILE A 6 -0.81 -1.99 1.05
CA ILE A 6 -2.07 -2.38 1.66
C ILE A 6 -2.10 -1.83 3.07
N TYR A 7 -3.18 -1.16 3.45
CA TYR A 7 -3.35 -0.69 4.81
C TYR A 7 -4.72 -1.05 5.38
N TYR A 8 -4.74 -1.33 6.69
CA TYR A 8 -5.93 -1.21 7.50
C TYR A 8 -5.77 0.03 8.40
N SER A 9 -6.82 0.80 8.63
CA SER A 9 -6.75 1.96 9.52
C SER A 9 -8.09 2.28 10.17
N GLN A 10 -8.12 2.29 11.50
CA GLN A 10 -9.31 2.63 12.27
C GLN A 10 -9.51 4.14 12.38
N THR A 11 -8.46 4.87 12.78
CA THR A 11 -8.50 6.33 13.02
C THR A 11 -7.73 7.14 11.98
N GLY A 12 -7.26 6.50 10.90
CA GLY A 12 -6.57 7.16 9.78
C GLY A 12 -5.05 7.31 9.91
N ASN A 13 -4.46 7.00 11.07
CA ASN A 13 -3.01 7.10 11.27
C ASN A 13 -2.23 6.21 10.30
N THR A 14 -2.60 4.93 10.20
CA THR A 14 -1.97 3.98 9.28
C THR A 14 -2.18 4.35 7.82
N LYS A 15 -3.36 4.91 7.47
CA LYS A 15 -3.61 5.45 6.12
C LYS A 15 -2.64 6.58 5.78
N LYS A 16 -2.43 7.52 6.72
CA LYS A 16 -1.48 8.62 6.55
C LYS A 16 -0.05 8.10 6.39
N MET A 17 0.36 7.15 7.23
CA MET A 17 1.67 6.50 7.12
C MET A 17 1.86 5.80 5.76
N ALA A 18 0.88 5.00 5.34
CA ALA A 18 0.92 4.29 4.06
C ALA A 18 0.97 5.26 2.86
N GLY A 19 0.33 6.44 2.97
CA GLY A 19 0.46 7.53 2.02
C GLY A 19 1.90 8.06 1.89
N LEU A 20 2.57 8.33 3.01
CA LEU A 20 3.97 8.79 3.01
C LEU A 20 4.92 7.74 2.41
N VAL A 21 4.68 6.45 2.69
CA VAL A 21 5.44 5.36 2.06
C VAL A 21 5.19 5.33 0.55
N ALA A 22 3.95 5.51 0.11
CA ALA A 22 3.61 5.57 -1.32
C ALA A 22 4.31 6.74 -2.03
N GLU A 23 4.41 7.91 -1.39
CA GLU A 23 5.15 9.06 -1.92
C GLU A 23 6.64 8.75 -2.08
N GLY A 24 7.26 8.12 -1.09
CA GLY A 24 8.66 7.70 -1.17
C GLY A 24 8.92 6.65 -2.25
N VAL A 25 7.99 5.70 -2.46
CA VAL A 25 8.10 4.73 -3.56
C VAL A 25 7.96 5.42 -4.92
N LYS A 26 7.02 6.38 -5.05
CA LYS A 26 6.84 7.15 -6.28
C LYS A 26 8.05 8.03 -6.62
N SER A 27 8.73 8.59 -5.62
CA SER A 27 9.91 9.43 -5.87
C SER A 27 11.07 8.67 -6.52
N GLU A 28 11.12 7.34 -6.35
CA GLU A 28 12.08 6.45 -7.02
C GLU A 28 11.62 6.02 -8.43
N GLY A 29 10.52 6.59 -8.95
CA GLY A 29 9.99 6.26 -10.28
C GLY A 29 9.30 4.90 -10.39
N VAL A 30 8.92 4.30 -9.25
CA VAL A 30 8.26 3.00 -9.18
C VAL A 30 6.74 3.17 -9.17
N ASP A 31 6.03 2.32 -9.94
CA ASP A 31 4.57 2.31 -9.93
C ASP A 31 4.07 1.77 -8.59
N VAL A 32 3.19 2.53 -7.93
CA VAL A 32 2.66 2.17 -6.62
C VAL A 32 1.15 2.30 -6.58
N GLU A 33 0.52 1.28 -6.02
CA GLU A 33 -0.91 1.23 -5.77
C GLU A 33 -1.14 1.19 -4.26
N LEU A 34 -1.88 2.16 -3.73
CA LEU A 34 -2.21 2.26 -2.30
C LEU A 34 -3.68 1.94 -2.09
N LYS A 35 -3.98 0.89 -1.32
CA LYS A 35 -5.36 0.39 -1.11
C LYS A 35 -5.65 0.07 0.34
N ASN A 36 -6.90 0.28 0.75
CA ASN A 36 -7.40 -0.31 1.98
C ASN A 36 -7.50 -1.83 1.78
N VAL A 37 -7.18 -2.62 2.80
CA VAL A 37 -7.26 -4.10 2.77
C VAL A 37 -8.63 -4.61 2.31
N GLU A 38 -9.72 -3.90 2.63
CA GLU A 38 -11.08 -4.26 2.22
C GLU A 38 -11.32 -4.14 0.71
N GLU A 39 -10.50 -3.35 0.01
CA GLU A 39 -10.60 -3.11 -1.43
C GLU A 39 -9.67 -4.02 -2.24
N VAL A 40 -8.78 -4.76 -1.58
CA VAL A 40 -7.76 -5.59 -2.26
C VAL A 40 -8.34 -6.95 -2.62
N LYS A 41 -8.25 -7.31 -3.91
CA LYS A 41 -8.54 -8.67 -4.36
C LYS A 41 -7.28 -9.52 -4.36
N ALA A 42 -7.39 -10.81 -4.02
CA ALA A 42 -6.25 -11.74 -3.98
C ALA A 42 -5.43 -11.77 -5.28
N ARG A 43 -6.09 -11.60 -6.44
CA ARG A 43 -5.44 -11.52 -7.76
C ARG A 43 -4.49 -10.33 -7.93
N GLU A 44 -4.61 -9.29 -7.11
CA GLU A 44 -3.76 -8.10 -7.17
C GLU A 44 -2.44 -8.33 -6.44
N LEU A 45 -2.45 -9.14 -5.37
CA LEU A 45 -1.25 -9.60 -4.68
C LEU A 45 -0.31 -10.33 -5.66
N LEU A 46 -0.87 -11.17 -6.53
CA LEU A 46 -0.12 -11.94 -7.53
C LEU A 46 0.47 -11.09 -8.66
N LYS A 47 0.00 -9.85 -8.83
CA LYS A 47 0.47 -8.93 -9.89
C LYS A 47 1.51 -7.94 -9.38
N ALA A 48 1.73 -7.87 -8.07
CA ALA A 48 2.68 -6.96 -7.47
C ALA A 48 4.07 -7.62 -7.46
N ASP A 49 5.09 -6.83 -7.81
CA ASP A 49 6.50 -7.24 -7.68
C ASP A 49 6.98 -7.11 -6.23
N GLY A 50 6.29 -6.29 -5.42
CA GLY A 50 6.52 -6.15 -3.99
C GLY A 50 5.26 -5.70 -3.25
N ILE A 51 5.15 -6.11 -1.99
CA ILE A 51 3.96 -5.85 -1.15
C ILE A 51 4.41 -5.24 0.17
N ILE A 52 3.77 -4.14 0.58
CA ILE A 52 3.94 -3.50 1.88
C ILE A 52 2.60 -3.52 2.58
N ILE A 53 2.55 -3.95 3.85
CA ILE A 53 1.31 -4.05 4.63
C ILE A 53 1.46 -3.28 5.94
N GLY A 54 0.47 -2.46 6.26
CA GLY A 54 0.38 -1.73 7.54
C GLY A 54 -0.97 -1.91 8.23
N SER A 55 -0.95 -2.12 9.55
CA SER A 55 -2.15 -2.15 10.40
C SER A 55 -1.90 -1.35 11.67
N PRO A 56 -2.93 -0.69 12.25
CA PRO A 56 -2.87 -0.29 13.64
C PRO A 56 -2.69 -1.53 14.55
N THR A 57 -2.08 -1.30 15.72
CA THR A 57 -2.04 -2.26 16.84
C THR A 57 -3.38 -2.28 17.56
#